data_AF-A0A942XVY1-F1
#
_entry.id   AF-A0A942XVY1-F1
#
_cell.length_a   1.000
_cell.length_b   1.000
_cell.length_c   1.000
_cell.angle_alpha   90.00
_cell.angle_beta   90.00
_cell.angle_gamma   90.00
#
_symmetry.space_group_name_H-M   'P 1'
#
loop_
_entity.id
_entity.type
_entity.pdbx_description
1 polymer ?
#
loop_
_entity_poly.entity_id
_entity_poly.type
_entity_poly.pdbx_seq_one_letter_code
_entity_poly.pdbx_strand_id
1 'polypeptide(L)'
;MLRAGRIQTLTVSRVSEYGLYLADEEQNEVLLPNRYTSLTDKVGDRKEVFLYHDSEDRLVATTEMPLLREGEAGYLRVVDKTAHGAFLDWGLHGKDLFLPNRNQQGGILAGHSYIVYLYEDNITGRCVATTKLKSFINNDLISVKPRQEVALLVASESEIGFRVIVENRHWGMIYRNQIFRPVAVGDRMKGYVRRITEDNRIDVSLQQTGFAQVKDSAEVLLQLVRDNGGFLPLNDDSSPEEVTRLTGTSKKVFKRSLGMLLKRGAVEAGEKGIKIRKHGED
;
A
#
# COMPACT_ATOMS: atom_id res chain seq x y z
N MET A 1 24.19 0.12 17.15
CA MET A 1 23.30 1.12 17.78
C MET A 1 21.81 0.76 17.65
N LEU A 2 21.15 0.52 18.78
CA LEU A 2 19.71 0.27 18.90
C LEU A 2 18.89 1.54 18.62
N ARG A 3 17.75 1.39 17.95
CA ARG A 3 16.90 2.51 17.49
C ARG A 3 15.42 2.15 17.56
N ALA A 4 14.64 3.00 18.22
CA ALA A 4 13.20 2.87 18.30
C ALA A 4 12.54 3.04 16.92
N GLY A 5 11.36 2.46 16.74
CA GLY A 5 10.59 2.60 15.50
C GLY A 5 11.04 1.69 14.37
N ARG A 6 12.03 0.82 14.61
CA ARG A 6 12.60 -0.08 13.62
C ARG A 6 12.55 -1.52 14.07
N ILE A 7 12.43 -2.41 13.08
CA ILE A 7 12.67 -3.82 13.27
C ILE A 7 14.16 -4.08 13.17
N GLN A 8 14.70 -4.84 14.12
CA GLN A 8 16.09 -5.20 14.20
C GLN A 8 16.22 -6.68 14.55
N THR A 9 17.20 -7.34 13.92
CA THR A 9 17.54 -8.72 14.27
C THR A 9 18.65 -8.70 15.29
N LEU A 10 18.32 -9.02 16.55
CA LEU A 10 19.22 -8.98 17.69
C LEU A 10 19.51 -10.39 18.21
N THR A 11 20.60 -10.55 18.96
CA THR A 11 21.02 -11.86 19.51
C THR A 11 20.70 -11.94 20.99
N VAL A 12 20.13 -13.05 21.46
CA VAL A 12 19.92 -13.28 22.90
C VAL A 12 21.28 -13.34 23.61
N SER A 13 21.58 -12.34 24.42
CA SER A 13 22.83 -12.25 25.19
C SER A 13 22.72 -12.99 26.52
N ARG A 14 21.59 -12.84 27.23
CA ARG A 14 21.34 -13.49 28.53
C ARG A 14 19.85 -13.61 28.83
N VAL A 15 19.52 -14.59 29.66
CA VAL A 15 18.19 -14.82 30.21
C VAL A 15 18.12 -14.20 31.61
N SER A 16 17.01 -13.55 31.93
CA SER A 16 16.74 -12.98 33.25
C SER A 16 15.33 -13.34 33.72
N GLU A 17 15.00 -13.00 34.97
CA GLU A 17 13.65 -13.18 35.51
C GLU A 17 12.59 -12.28 34.83
N TYR A 18 13.00 -11.20 34.15
CA TYR A 18 12.11 -10.24 33.48
C TYR A 18 11.92 -10.51 31.98
N GLY A 19 12.75 -11.37 31.39
CA GLY A 19 12.78 -11.59 29.95
C GLY A 19 14.18 -11.91 29.42
N LEU A 20 14.31 -11.81 28.11
CA LEU A 20 15.58 -11.98 27.41
C LEU A 20 16.21 -10.62 27.18
N TYR A 21 17.50 -10.50 27.45
CA TYR A 21 18.27 -9.38 26.94
C TYR A 21 18.77 -9.72 25.54
N LEU A 22 18.52 -8.81 24.61
CA LEU A 22 18.94 -8.92 23.22
C LEU A 22 20.01 -7.88 22.95
N ALA A 23 21.11 -8.28 22.33
CA ALA A 23 22.23 -7.41 22.00
C ALA A 23 22.38 -7.20 20.49
N ASP A 24 22.79 -5.99 20.11
CA ASP A 24 23.35 -5.71 18.79
C ASP A 24 24.84 -6.12 18.70
N GLU A 25 25.46 -5.90 17.54
CA GLU A 25 26.87 -6.23 17.31
C GLU A 25 27.83 -5.43 18.20
N GLU A 26 27.41 -4.26 18.68
CA GLU A 26 28.15 -3.36 19.57
C GLU A 26 27.94 -3.70 21.06
N GLN A 27 27.24 -4.79 21.37
CA GLN A 27 26.89 -5.23 22.73
C GLN A 27 25.94 -4.27 23.48
N ASN A 28 25.22 -3.40 22.77
CA ASN A 28 24.14 -2.63 23.38
C ASN A 28 22.94 -3.56 23.62
N GLU A 29 22.43 -3.61 24.85
CA GLU A 29 21.34 -4.51 25.24
C GLU A 29 19.97 -3.81 25.28
N VAL A 30 18.92 -4.56 24.94
CA VAL A 30 17.52 -4.20 25.15
C VAL A 30 16.74 -5.38 25.73
N LEU A 31 15.80 -5.10 26.62
CA LEU A 31 14.94 -6.14 27.19
C LEU A 31 13.82 -6.52 26.22
N LEU A 32 13.68 -7.81 25.93
CA LEU A 32 12.47 -8.45 25.41
C LEU A 32 11.70 -9.07 26.59
N PRO A 33 10.61 -8.44 27.07
CA PRO A 33 9.87 -8.91 28.24
C PRO A 33 9.33 -10.34 28.09
N ASN A 34 9.21 -11.07 29.21
CA ASN A 34 8.73 -12.47 29.27
C ASN A 34 7.47 -12.77 28.45
N ARG A 35 6.57 -11.80 28.31
CA ARG A 35 5.33 -11.98 27.54
C ARG A 35 5.56 -12.28 26.05
N TYR A 36 6.75 -11.93 25.53
CA TYR A 36 7.14 -12.10 24.13
C TYR A 36 8.23 -13.18 23.96
N THR A 37 8.50 -13.96 25.02
CA THR A 37 9.50 -15.02 24.99
C THR A 37 8.82 -16.39 24.86
N SER A 38 9.59 -17.38 24.43
CA SER A 38 9.23 -18.79 24.33
C SER A 38 10.12 -19.61 25.25
N LEU A 39 9.60 -20.72 25.77
CA LEU A 39 10.38 -21.69 26.56
C LEU A 39 11.53 -22.33 25.77
N THR A 40 11.50 -22.23 24.43
CA THR A 40 12.54 -22.74 23.55
C THR A 40 13.69 -21.77 23.31
N ASP A 41 13.56 -20.51 23.74
CA ASP A 41 14.59 -19.48 23.51
C ASP A 41 15.86 -19.77 24.30
N LYS A 42 17.01 -19.59 23.66
CA LYS A 42 18.33 -19.82 24.24
C LYS A 42 19.29 -18.68 23.94
N VAL A 43 20.31 -18.55 24.77
CA VAL A 43 21.43 -17.64 24.51
C VAL A 43 22.08 -17.98 23.16
N GLY A 44 22.34 -16.96 22.36
CA GLY A 44 22.84 -17.09 21.00
C GLY A 44 21.76 -17.11 19.90
N ASP A 45 20.47 -17.27 20.26
CA ASP A 45 19.40 -17.21 19.28
C ASP A 45 19.25 -15.81 18.69
N ARG A 46 18.92 -15.74 17.40
CA ARG A 46 18.62 -14.48 16.72
C ARG A 46 17.12 -14.23 16.69
N LYS A 47 16.71 -13.03 17.07
CA LYS A 47 15.30 -12.61 17.07
C LYS A 47 15.10 -11.33 16.28
N GLU A 48 14.14 -11.36 15.39
CA GLU A 48 13.60 -10.17 14.75
C GLU A 48 12.61 -9.50 15.72
N VAL A 49 12.91 -8.28 16.16
CA VAL A 49 12.12 -7.54 17.15
C VAL A 49 11.91 -6.10 16.73
N PHE A 50 10.77 -5.53 17.11
CA PHE A 50 10.51 -4.10 17.02
C PHE A 50 10.95 -3.41 18.31
N LEU A 51 11.71 -2.32 18.19
CA LEU A 51 12.15 -1.53 19.34
C LEU A 51 11.27 -0.29 19.53
N TYR A 52 10.88 -0.01 20.77
CA TYR A 52 10.06 1.15 21.13
C TYR A 52 10.31 1.58 22.58
N HIS A 53 9.81 2.75 22.97
CA HIS A 53 9.83 3.19 24.36
C HIS A 53 8.56 2.76 25.07
N ASP A 54 8.68 2.08 26.21
CA ASP A 54 7.53 1.70 27.04
C ASP A 54 6.92 2.91 27.78
N SER A 55 5.97 2.66 28.68
CA SER A 55 5.34 3.71 29.49
C SER A 55 6.27 4.37 30.51
N GLU A 56 7.40 3.73 30.83
CA GLU A 56 8.44 4.23 31.75
C GLU A 56 9.61 4.88 31.00
N ASP A 57 9.45 5.12 29.69
CA ASP A 57 10.47 5.70 28.83
C ASP A 57 11.73 4.84 28.63
N ARG A 58 11.62 3.53 28.83
CA ARG A 58 12.72 2.60 28.58
C ARG A 58 12.62 2.07 27.16
N LEU A 59 13.76 2.02 26.47
CA LEU A 59 13.85 1.27 25.22
C LEU A 59 13.65 -0.22 25.52
N VAL A 60 12.67 -0.84 24.86
CA VAL A 60 12.31 -2.25 25.00
C VAL A 60 12.05 -2.86 23.63
N ALA A 61 12.13 -4.19 23.55
CA ALA A 61 11.85 -4.98 22.38
C ALA A 61 10.48 -5.68 22.48
N THR A 62 9.84 -5.91 21.34
CA THR A 62 8.66 -6.77 21.21
C THR A 62 8.75 -7.60 19.93
N THR A 63 8.15 -8.79 19.94
CA THR A 63 7.92 -9.60 18.73
C THR A 63 6.60 -9.25 18.04
N GLU A 64 5.80 -8.36 18.63
CA GLU A 64 4.61 -7.82 17.99
C GLU A 64 4.97 -6.92 16.81
N MET A 65 4.16 -6.96 15.76
CA MET A 65 4.31 -6.11 14.59
C MET A 65 3.43 -4.87 14.75
N PRO A 66 4.00 -3.66 14.84
CA PRO A 66 3.21 -2.45 14.95
C PRO A 66 2.45 -2.19 13.64
N LEU A 67 1.37 -1.41 13.72
CA LEU A 67 0.63 -0.93 12.55
C LEU A 67 1.43 0.07 11.70
N LEU A 68 2.48 0.66 12.29
CA LEU A 68 3.30 1.67 11.64
C LEU A 68 4.74 1.68 12.19
N ARG A 69 5.73 1.85 11.32
CA ARG A 69 7.16 1.94 11.66
C ARG A 69 7.71 3.32 11.33
N GLU A 70 8.91 3.62 11.83
CA GLU A 70 9.58 4.88 11.51
C GLU A 70 9.80 5.00 10.00
N GLY A 71 9.49 6.17 9.47
CA GLY A 71 9.60 6.44 8.04
C GLY A 71 8.33 6.10 7.26
N GLU A 72 7.30 5.58 7.92
CA GLU A 72 6.07 5.15 7.25
C GLU A 72 4.90 6.12 7.47
N ALA A 73 4.04 6.21 6.46
CA ALA A 73 2.72 6.80 6.59
C ALA A 73 1.66 5.72 6.85
N GLY A 74 0.67 6.04 7.68
CA GLY A 74 -0.39 5.11 8.06
C GLY A 74 -1.70 5.82 8.37
N TYR A 75 -2.76 5.02 8.49
CA TYR A 75 -4.10 5.47 8.88
C TYR A 75 -4.44 4.85 10.23
N LEU A 76 -4.30 5.64 11.30
CA LEU A 76 -4.43 5.14 12.67
C LEU A 76 -5.60 5.80 13.38
N ARG A 77 -6.28 5.03 14.22
CA ARG A 77 -7.40 5.48 15.04
C ARG A 77 -6.90 6.16 16.30
N VAL A 78 -7.48 7.30 16.65
CA VAL A 78 -7.26 7.95 17.95
C VAL A 78 -8.04 7.19 19.01
N VAL A 79 -7.33 6.58 19.96
CA VAL A 79 -7.94 5.84 21.07
C VAL A 79 -8.18 6.72 22.29
N ASP A 80 -7.34 7.73 22.50
CA ASP A 80 -7.48 8.66 23.62
C ASP A 80 -6.93 10.06 23.28
N LYS A 81 -7.33 11.07 24.06
CA LYS A 81 -6.87 12.45 23.93
C LYS A 81 -6.67 13.09 25.29
N THR A 82 -5.54 13.79 25.43
CA THR A 82 -5.16 14.52 26.64
C THR A 82 -4.91 16.00 26.32
N ALA A 83 -4.58 16.79 27.36
CA ALA A 83 -4.17 18.18 27.19
C ALA A 83 -2.91 18.36 26.33
N HIS A 84 -2.05 17.32 26.22
CA HIS A 84 -0.76 17.41 25.55
C HIS A 84 -0.76 16.86 24.11
N GLY A 85 -1.76 16.04 23.75
CA GLY A 85 -1.81 15.39 22.46
C GLY A 85 -2.89 14.31 22.37
N ALA A 86 -2.81 13.53 21.30
CA ALA A 86 -3.65 12.37 21.07
C ALA A 86 -2.82 11.09 21.11
N PHE A 87 -3.46 9.98 21.44
CA PHE A 87 -2.88 8.64 21.43
C PHE A 87 -3.55 7.84 20.32
N LEU A 88 -2.74 7.27 19.43
CA LEU A 88 -3.16 6.51 18.27
C LEU A 88 -2.91 5.03 18.51
N ASP A 89 -3.87 4.18 18.15
CA ASP A 89 -3.70 2.73 18.15
C ASP A 89 -2.48 2.36 17.31
N TRP A 90 -1.44 1.85 17.97
CA TRP A 90 -0.19 1.46 17.32
C TRP A 90 -0.11 -0.04 17.04
N GLY A 91 -1.10 -0.81 17.49
CA GLY A 91 -1.09 -2.28 17.44
C GLY A 91 -0.08 -2.94 18.39
N LEU A 92 0.47 -2.19 19.36
CA LEU A 92 1.36 -2.72 20.38
C LEU A 92 0.63 -2.86 21.70
N HIS A 93 0.83 -3.98 22.38
CA HIS A 93 0.17 -4.21 23.66
C HIS A 93 0.59 -3.17 24.70
N GLY A 94 -0.38 -2.42 25.21
CA GLY A 94 -0.18 -1.44 26.28
C GLY A 94 0.60 -0.19 25.86
N LYS A 95 0.79 0.02 24.55
CA LYS A 95 1.46 1.21 24.03
C LYS A 95 0.75 1.78 22.80
N ASP A 96 0.28 3.01 22.95
CA ASP A 96 -0.20 3.83 21.85
C ASP A 96 0.89 4.77 21.30
N LEU A 97 0.75 5.15 20.04
CA LEU A 97 1.63 6.11 19.37
C LEU A 97 1.18 7.53 19.69
N PHE A 98 2.09 8.34 20.24
CA PHE A 98 1.77 9.69 20.66
C PHE A 98 1.79 10.67 19.47
N LEU A 99 0.73 11.47 19.34
CA LEU A 99 0.56 12.57 18.39
C LEU A 99 0.52 13.90 19.17
N PRO A 100 1.66 14.59 19.36
CA PRO A 100 1.73 15.85 20.09
C PRO A 100 0.86 16.95 19.48
N ASN A 101 0.30 17.85 20.28
CA ASN A 101 -0.50 18.99 19.76
C ASN A 101 0.25 19.81 18.69
N ARG A 102 1.55 20.05 18.86
CA ARG A 102 2.39 20.76 17.89
C ARG A 102 2.50 20.06 16.53
N ASN A 103 2.21 18.76 16.47
CA ASN A 103 2.28 17.92 15.27
C ASN A 103 0.91 17.70 14.61
N GLN A 104 -0.16 18.26 15.18
CA GLN A 104 -1.51 18.13 14.65
C GLN A 104 -1.80 19.24 13.62
N GLN A 105 -2.65 18.90 12.66
CA GLN A 105 -3.20 19.81 11.65
C GLN A 105 -4.71 19.59 11.62
N GLY A 106 -5.49 20.64 11.91
CA GLY A 106 -6.94 20.55 12.05
C GLY A 106 -7.38 19.98 13.42
N GLY A 107 -8.66 19.62 13.52
CA GLY A 107 -9.25 19.07 14.74
C GLY A 107 -9.10 17.55 14.82
N ILE A 108 -8.25 17.08 15.73
CA ILE A 108 -8.12 15.65 16.05
C ILE A 108 -9.14 15.25 17.12
N LEU A 109 -9.96 14.25 16.82
CA LEU A 109 -11.04 13.77 17.67
C LEU A 109 -10.81 12.30 18.05
N ALA A 110 -11.09 11.97 19.30
CA ALA A 110 -11.08 10.57 19.75
C ALA A 110 -12.09 9.73 18.95
N GLY A 111 -11.77 8.46 18.75
CA GLY A 111 -12.56 7.50 17.99
C GLY A 111 -12.43 7.61 16.47
N HIS A 112 -11.85 8.68 15.93
CA HIS A 112 -11.66 8.89 14.49
C HIS A 112 -10.27 8.44 14.04
N SER A 113 -10.11 8.19 12.73
CA SER A 113 -8.83 7.77 12.14
C SER A 113 -8.25 8.85 11.24
N TYR A 114 -6.93 8.97 11.24
CA TYR A 114 -6.22 10.04 10.53
C TYR A 114 -4.98 9.50 9.81
N ILE A 115 -4.64 10.12 8.69
CA ILE A 115 -3.38 9.88 8.01
C ILE A 115 -2.27 10.56 8.80
N VAL A 116 -1.31 9.76 9.24
CA VAL A 116 -0.16 10.20 10.02
C VAL A 116 1.13 9.67 9.42
N TYR A 117 2.24 10.32 9.75
CA TYR A 117 3.58 9.84 9.51
C TYR A 117 4.27 9.58 10.85
N LEU A 118 4.98 8.47 10.97
CA LEU A 118 5.78 8.14 12.16
C LEU A 118 7.24 8.51 11.91
N TYR A 119 7.80 9.30 12.82
CA TYR A 119 9.23 9.62 12.82
C TYR A 119 9.81 9.48 14.23
N GLU A 120 11.13 9.33 14.30
CA GLU A 120 11.89 9.38 15.54
C GLU A 120 12.24 10.85 15.83
N ASP A 121 11.85 11.35 17.01
CA ASP A 121 12.23 12.69 17.44
C ASP A 121 13.72 12.70 17.79
N ASN A 122 14.54 13.34 16.96
CA ASN A 122 16.00 13.33 17.08
C ASN A 122 16.56 13.87 18.41
N ILE A 123 15.76 14.57 19.22
CA ILE A 123 16.18 15.09 20.53
C ILE A 123 15.94 14.03 21.61
N THR A 124 14.79 13.39 21.57
CA THR A 124 14.35 12.46 22.63
C THR A 124 14.56 10.99 22.29
N GLY A 125 14.81 10.64 21.02
CA GLY A 125 14.86 9.27 20.52
C GLY A 125 13.49 8.56 20.45
N ARG A 126 12.40 9.27 20.75
CA ARG A 126 11.05 8.68 20.83
C ARG A 126 10.36 8.66 19.48
N CYS A 127 9.60 7.59 19.25
CA CYS A 127 8.66 7.52 18.14
C CYS A 127 7.45 8.43 18.38
N VAL A 128 7.17 9.31 17.42
CA VAL A 128 6.03 10.22 17.46
C VAL A 128 5.33 10.28 16.11
N ALA A 129 4.02 10.48 16.15
CA ALA A 129 3.21 10.72 14.97
C ALA A 129 3.14 12.21 14.61
N THR A 130 2.84 12.47 13.35
CA THR A 130 2.46 13.80 12.86
C THR A 130 1.44 13.72 11.74
N THR A 131 0.47 14.63 11.72
CA THR A 131 -0.42 14.84 10.57
C THR A 131 0.13 15.92 9.63
N LYS A 132 1.24 16.57 9.98
CA LYS A 132 1.94 17.57 9.14
C LYS A 132 2.85 16.86 8.15
N LEU A 133 2.26 16.33 7.08
CA LEU A 133 2.95 15.42 6.15
C LEU A 133 3.96 16.11 5.21
N LYS A 134 3.88 17.42 5.01
CA LYS A 134 4.64 18.15 3.97
C LYS A 134 6.16 17.94 4.03
N SER A 135 6.72 17.84 5.23
CA SER A 135 8.17 17.66 5.43
C SER A 135 8.65 16.24 5.13
N PHE A 136 7.74 15.26 5.11
CA PHE A 136 8.07 13.83 4.98
C PHE A 136 7.62 13.27 3.63
N ILE A 137 6.46 13.71 3.15
CA ILE A 137 5.88 13.31 1.88
C ILE A 137 5.95 14.49 0.90
N ASN A 138 6.80 14.37 -0.10
CA ASN A 138 6.98 15.37 -1.16
C ASN A 138 7.54 14.73 -2.44
N ASN A 139 7.60 15.56 -3.49
CA ASN A 139 8.04 15.16 -4.82
C ASN A 139 9.30 15.95 -5.23
N ASP A 140 10.10 16.39 -4.25
CA ASP A 140 11.30 17.20 -4.50
C ASP A 140 12.38 16.36 -5.20
N LEU A 141 12.53 15.10 -4.77
CA LEU A 141 13.39 14.10 -5.41
C LEU A 141 12.56 12.84 -5.67
N ILE A 142 12.31 12.51 -6.93
CA ILE A 142 11.52 11.33 -7.29
C ILE A 142 12.37 10.06 -7.25
N SER A 143 11.94 9.05 -6.47
CA SER A 143 12.63 7.76 -6.35
C SER A 143 11.97 6.62 -7.13
N VAL A 144 10.81 6.87 -7.75
CA VAL A 144 10.05 5.86 -8.52
C VAL A 144 10.17 6.09 -10.02
N LYS A 145 9.89 5.06 -10.82
CA LYS A 145 9.97 5.10 -12.29
C LYS A 145 8.64 4.73 -12.94
N PRO A 146 8.35 5.20 -14.16
CA PRO A 146 7.19 4.74 -14.91
C PRO A 146 7.15 3.21 -15.03
N ARG A 147 5.94 2.65 -14.95
CA ARG A 147 5.59 1.22 -14.95
C ARG A 147 6.00 0.43 -13.69
N GLN A 148 6.66 1.05 -12.72
CA GLN A 148 7.01 0.41 -11.46
C GLN A 148 5.75 0.08 -10.65
N GLU A 149 5.67 -1.15 -10.12
CA GLU A 149 4.71 -1.51 -9.07
C GLU A 149 5.12 -0.83 -7.76
N VAL A 150 4.17 -0.16 -7.12
CA VAL A 150 4.40 0.64 -5.91
C VAL A 150 3.31 0.41 -4.88
N ALA A 151 3.69 0.47 -3.60
CA ALA A 151 2.77 0.52 -2.48
C ALA A 151 2.14 1.91 -2.33
N LEU A 152 0.84 1.94 -2.08
CA LEU A 152 0.03 3.15 -1.97
C LEU A 152 -0.72 3.16 -0.64
N LEU A 153 -0.82 4.34 -0.03
CA LEU A 153 -1.77 4.66 1.01
C LEU A 153 -2.71 5.77 0.53
N VAL A 154 -4.01 5.53 0.52
CA VAL A 154 -5.00 6.54 0.13
C VAL A 154 -5.13 7.60 1.22
N ALA A 155 -4.75 8.84 0.91
CA ALA A 155 -4.63 9.89 1.90
C ALA A 155 -5.82 10.85 1.93
N SER A 156 -6.39 11.17 0.77
CA SER A 156 -7.59 11.99 0.69
C SER A 156 -8.34 11.79 -0.63
N GLU A 157 -9.65 12.03 -0.60
CA GLU A 157 -10.48 12.09 -1.79
C GLU A 157 -10.64 13.55 -2.27
N SER A 158 -10.82 13.71 -3.58
CA SER A 158 -11.19 14.96 -4.25
C SER A 158 -12.12 14.65 -5.43
N GLU A 159 -12.69 15.68 -6.05
CA GLU A 159 -13.57 15.52 -7.22
C GLU A 159 -12.88 14.75 -8.37
N ILE A 160 -11.60 15.04 -8.62
CA ILE A 160 -10.84 14.43 -9.73
C ILE A 160 -10.36 13.00 -9.43
N GLY A 161 -10.39 12.56 -8.17
CA GLY A 161 -9.90 11.26 -7.74
C GLY A 161 -9.26 11.28 -6.35
N PHE A 162 -8.32 10.37 -6.12
CA PHE A 162 -7.71 10.15 -4.81
C PHE A 162 -6.24 10.56 -4.80
N ARG A 163 -5.87 11.35 -3.80
CA ARG A 163 -4.48 11.63 -3.50
C ARG A 163 -3.93 10.47 -2.67
N VAL A 164 -2.79 9.94 -3.08
CA VAL A 164 -2.15 8.79 -2.46
C VAL A 164 -0.72 9.13 -2.03
N ILE A 165 -0.25 8.44 -1.00
CA ILE A 165 1.16 8.42 -0.61
C ILE A 165 1.78 7.17 -1.25
N VAL A 166 2.79 7.37 -2.09
CA VAL A 166 3.52 6.32 -2.81
C VAL A 166 4.81 6.01 -2.07
N GLU A 167 5.04 4.73 -1.73
CA GLU A 167 6.25 4.24 -1.06
C GLU A 167 6.65 5.09 0.18
N ASN A 168 5.66 5.51 0.97
CA ASN A 168 5.83 6.37 2.16
C ASN A 168 6.61 7.68 1.91
N ARG A 169 6.75 8.11 0.65
CA ARG A 169 7.64 9.23 0.31
C ARG A 169 7.04 10.27 -0.62
N HIS A 170 6.25 9.84 -1.60
CA HIS A 170 5.76 10.73 -2.66
C HIS A 170 4.27 10.95 -2.61
N TRP A 171 3.84 12.12 -3.07
CA TRP A 171 2.46 12.35 -3.45
C TRP A 171 2.19 11.81 -4.86
N GLY A 172 1.13 11.01 -4.98
CA GLY A 172 0.59 10.56 -6.25
C GLY A 172 -0.90 10.86 -6.37
N MET A 173 -1.43 10.67 -7.58
CA MET A 173 -2.85 10.83 -7.90
C MET A 173 -3.39 9.60 -8.62
N ILE A 174 -4.49 9.05 -8.13
CA ILE A 174 -5.32 8.09 -8.86
C ILE A 174 -6.55 8.85 -9.35
N TYR A 175 -6.75 8.94 -10.65
CA TYR A 175 -7.91 9.63 -11.21
C TYR A 175 -9.17 8.76 -11.14
N ARG A 176 -10.31 9.40 -10.87
CA ARG A 176 -11.63 8.74 -10.72
C ARG A 176 -12.00 7.88 -11.92
N ASN A 177 -11.64 8.29 -13.13
CA ASN A 177 -11.88 7.55 -14.38
C ASN A 177 -11.05 6.26 -14.55
N GLN A 178 -10.14 5.97 -13.63
CA GLN A 178 -9.29 4.77 -13.62
C GLN A 178 -9.65 3.83 -12.46
N ILE A 179 -10.71 4.13 -11.71
CA ILE A 179 -11.13 3.37 -10.53
C ILE A 179 -12.32 2.50 -10.90
N PHE A 180 -12.09 1.18 -10.94
CA PHE A 180 -13.10 0.16 -11.25
C PHE A 180 -13.42 -0.73 -10.04
N ARG A 181 -13.00 -0.31 -8.84
CA ARG A 181 -13.25 -0.98 -7.56
C ARG A 181 -13.46 0.08 -6.46
N PRO A 182 -14.13 -0.23 -5.35
CA PRO A 182 -14.21 0.69 -4.21
C PRO A 182 -12.81 1.09 -3.72
N VAL A 183 -12.65 2.38 -3.38
CA VAL A 183 -11.43 2.97 -2.81
C VAL A 183 -11.85 3.94 -1.72
N ALA A 184 -11.26 3.84 -0.54
CA ALA A 184 -11.53 4.70 0.61
C ALA A 184 -10.24 5.28 1.18
N VAL A 185 -10.36 6.41 1.91
CA VAL A 185 -9.24 6.97 2.67
C VAL A 185 -8.77 5.98 3.72
N GLY A 186 -7.47 5.77 3.81
CA GLY A 186 -6.84 4.80 4.68
C GLY A 186 -6.52 3.46 4.03
N ASP A 187 -7.06 3.19 2.82
CA ASP A 187 -6.77 1.94 2.13
C ASP A 187 -5.28 1.83 1.78
N ARG A 188 -4.70 0.66 2.08
CA ARG A 188 -3.39 0.24 1.57
C ARG A 188 -3.58 -0.64 0.35
N MET A 189 -2.92 -0.31 -0.75
CA MET A 189 -3.02 -1.09 -1.99
C MET A 189 -1.77 -0.99 -2.84
N LYS A 190 -1.65 -1.92 -3.78
CA LYS A 190 -0.65 -1.84 -4.84
C LYS A 190 -1.22 -1.08 -6.04
N GLY A 191 -0.35 -0.37 -6.73
CA GLY A 191 -0.63 0.22 -8.03
C GLY A 191 0.64 0.37 -8.85
N TYR A 192 0.53 1.04 -9.99
CA TYR A 192 1.62 1.22 -10.93
C TYR A 192 1.80 2.69 -11.26
N VAL A 193 3.05 3.16 -11.26
CA VAL A 193 3.38 4.51 -11.73
C VAL A 193 3.08 4.58 -13.22
N ARG A 194 2.08 5.37 -13.62
CA ARG A 194 1.68 5.51 -15.02
C ARG A 194 2.61 6.45 -15.76
N ARG A 195 2.83 7.63 -15.19
CA ARG A 195 3.76 8.65 -15.69
C ARG A 195 4.19 9.57 -14.56
N ILE A 196 5.32 10.22 -14.79
CA ILE A 196 5.84 11.29 -13.95
C ILE A 196 5.89 12.51 -14.88
N THR A 197 5.26 13.60 -14.48
CA THR A 197 5.23 14.84 -15.27
C THR A 197 6.50 15.66 -15.06
N GLU A 198 6.70 16.68 -15.90
CA GLU A 198 7.83 17.62 -15.78
C GLU A 198 7.82 18.39 -14.45
N ASP A 199 6.64 18.61 -13.87
CA ASP A 199 6.45 19.20 -12.54
C ASP A 199 6.45 18.18 -11.40
N ASN A 200 7.08 17.01 -11.61
CA ASN A 200 7.24 15.93 -10.63
C ASN A 200 5.92 15.37 -10.05
N ARG A 201 4.78 15.53 -10.73
CA ARG A 201 3.54 14.86 -10.32
C ARG A 201 3.57 13.40 -10.75
N ILE A 202 3.14 12.52 -9.85
CA ILE A 202 3.09 11.08 -10.08
C ILE A 202 1.64 10.67 -10.32
N ASP A 203 1.34 10.25 -11.54
CA ASP A 203 0.05 9.65 -11.87
C ASP A 203 0.14 8.15 -11.63
N VAL A 204 -0.83 7.60 -10.90
CA VAL A 204 -0.87 6.18 -10.51
C VAL A 204 -2.11 5.52 -11.08
N SER A 205 -1.95 4.27 -11.51
CA SER A 205 -3.05 3.41 -11.95
C SER A 205 -3.14 2.18 -11.05
N LEU A 206 -4.35 1.73 -10.76
CA LEU A 206 -4.59 0.47 -10.02
C LEU A 206 -4.47 -0.77 -10.91
N GLN A 207 -4.34 -0.58 -12.22
CA GLN A 207 -4.09 -1.62 -13.20
C GLN A 207 -2.75 -1.38 -13.90
N GLN A 208 -2.06 -2.45 -14.25
CA GLN A 208 -0.80 -2.35 -14.98
C GLN A 208 -1.07 -1.89 -16.42
N THR A 209 -0.81 -0.61 -16.72
CA THR A 209 -1.03 -0.07 -18.07
C THR A 209 -0.09 -0.72 -19.09
N GLY A 210 -0.63 -1.16 -20.24
CA GLY A 210 0.17 -1.66 -21.36
C GLY A 210 -0.28 -3.05 -21.86
N PHE A 211 0.67 -3.87 -22.28
CA PHE A 211 0.44 -5.22 -22.82
C PHE A 211 -0.32 -6.12 -21.83
N ALA A 212 -0.09 -5.96 -20.52
CA ALA A 212 -0.81 -6.69 -19.47
C ALA A 212 -2.30 -6.33 -19.45
N GLN A 213 -2.67 -5.04 -19.39
CA GLN A 213 -4.08 -4.63 -19.50
C GLN A 213 -4.73 -5.06 -20.82
N VAL A 214 -4.00 -5.02 -21.95
CA VAL A 214 -4.52 -5.51 -23.24
C VAL A 214 -4.69 -7.02 -23.23
N LYS A 215 -3.77 -7.77 -22.61
CA LYS A 215 -3.84 -9.23 -22.44
C LYS A 215 -5.03 -9.60 -21.55
N ASP A 216 -5.17 -8.97 -20.38
CA ASP A 216 -6.29 -9.21 -19.47
C ASP A 216 -7.63 -8.84 -20.13
N SER A 217 -7.70 -7.69 -20.80
CA SER A 217 -8.90 -7.28 -21.55
C SER A 217 -9.20 -8.21 -22.73
N ALA A 218 -8.16 -8.77 -23.37
CA ALA A 218 -8.31 -9.77 -24.43
C ALA A 218 -8.81 -11.11 -23.88
N GLU A 219 -8.34 -11.54 -22.71
CA GLU A 219 -8.89 -12.74 -22.06
C GLU A 219 -10.34 -12.54 -21.62
N VAL A 220 -10.68 -11.38 -21.05
CA VAL A 220 -12.07 -11.05 -20.69
C VAL A 220 -12.97 -11.05 -21.94
N LEU A 221 -12.51 -10.44 -23.04
CA LEU A 221 -13.24 -10.46 -24.31
C LEU A 221 -13.38 -11.89 -24.85
N LEU A 222 -12.33 -12.71 -24.78
CA LEU A 222 -12.39 -14.11 -25.22
C LEU A 222 -13.38 -14.94 -24.38
N GLN A 223 -13.39 -14.73 -23.07
CA GLN A 223 -14.35 -15.38 -22.18
C GLN A 223 -15.79 -14.96 -22.51
N LEU A 224 -16.02 -13.67 -22.75
CA LEU A 224 -17.32 -13.17 -23.18
C LEU A 224 -17.79 -13.80 -24.50
N VAL A 225 -16.88 -13.98 -25.49
CA VAL A 225 -17.20 -14.71 -26.73
C VAL A 225 -17.62 -16.15 -26.42
N ARG A 226 -16.91 -16.84 -25.52
CA ARG A 226 -17.23 -18.23 -25.11
C ARG A 226 -18.59 -18.33 -24.44
N ASP A 227 -18.86 -17.45 -23.49
CA ASP A 227 -20.11 -17.43 -22.71
C ASP A 227 -21.32 -17.15 -23.60
N ASN A 228 -21.14 -16.41 -24.71
CA ASN A 228 -22.17 -16.17 -25.73
C ASN A 228 -22.19 -17.26 -26.84
N GLY A 229 -21.84 -18.49 -26.50
CA GLY A 229 -21.92 -19.62 -27.44
C GLY A 229 -20.85 -19.58 -28.55
N GLY A 230 -19.74 -18.88 -28.31
CA GLY A 230 -18.64 -18.74 -29.25
C GLY A 230 -18.83 -17.65 -30.30
N PHE A 231 -19.80 -16.75 -30.13
CA PHE A 231 -20.08 -15.66 -31.07
C PHE A 231 -20.51 -14.38 -30.36
N LEU A 232 -20.02 -13.23 -30.84
CA LEU A 232 -20.43 -11.91 -30.40
C LEU A 232 -20.83 -11.07 -31.63
N PRO A 233 -22.03 -10.47 -31.66
CA PRO A 233 -22.51 -9.65 -32.78
C PRO A 233 -21.88 -8.24 -32.73
N LEU A 234 -20.55 -8.18 -32.71
CA LEU A 234 -19.76 -6.95 -32.73
C LEU A 234 -18.75 -7.01 -33.87
N ASN A 235 -18.68 -5.94 -34.64
CA ASN A 235 -17.77 -5.75 -35.78
C ASN A 235 -17.08 -4.38 -35.70
N ASP A 236 -16.27 -4.04 -36.71
CA ASP A 236 -15.51 -2.78 -36.71
C ASP A 236 -16.39 -1.52 -36.78
N ASP A 237 -17.60 -1.67 -37.31
CA ASP A 237 -18.61 -0.62 -37.49
C ASP A 237 -19.49 -0.41 -36.26
N SER A 238 -19.50 -1.36 -35.32
CA SER A 238 -20.32 -1.30 -34.11
C SER A 238 -20.09 0.00 -33.34
N SER A 239 -21.16 0.67 -32.94
CA SER A 239 -21.09 1.97 -32.27
C SER A 239 -20.35 1.87 -30.92
N PRO A 240 -19.76 2.97 -30.41
CA PRO A 240 -19.18 2.99 -29.06
C PRO A 240 -20.16 2.54 -27.98
N GLU A 241 -21.44 2.94 -28.09
CA GLU A 241 -22.50 2.56 -27.15
C GLU A 241 -22.78 1.05 -27.17
N GLU A 242 -22.86 0.44 -28.36
CA GLU A 242 -23.07 -1.01 -28.49
C GLU A 242 -21.90 -1.82 -27.94
N VAL A 243 -20.66 -1.39 -28.21
CA VAL A 243 -19.45 -2.04 -27.68
C VAL A 243 -19.44 -1.97 -26.16
N THR A 244 -19.76 -0.81 -25.57
CA THR A 244 -19.81 -0.67 -24.12
C THR A 244 -20.94 -1.48 -23.50
N ARG A 245 -22.12 -1.51 -24.13
CA ARG A 245 -23.27 -2.30 -23.67
C ARG A 245 -22.96 -3.80 -23.62
N LEU A 246 -22.29 -4.33 -24.64
CA LEU A 246 -22.03 -5.77 -24.75
C LEU A 246 -20.75 -6.21 -24.04
N THR A 247 -19.71 -5.37 -23.98
CA THR A 247 -18.40 -5.78 -23.44
C THR A 247 -18.03 -5.14 -22.10
N GLY A 248 -18.75 -4.11 -21.65
CA GLY A 248 -18.36 -3.31 -20.50
C GLY A 248 -17.08 -2.48 -20.71
N THR A 249 -16.55 -2.42 -21.94
CA THR A 249 -15.30 -1.70 -22.27
C THR A 249 -15.53 -0.57 -23.29
N SER A 250 -14.57 0.35 -23.38
CA SER A 250 -14.58 1.39 -24.43
C SER A 250 -14.21 0.82 -25.80
N LYS A 251 -14.70 1.42 -26.90
CA LYS A 251 -14.37 1.03 -28.28
C LYS A 251 -12.86 0.96 -28.56
N LYS A 252 -12.06 1.81 -27.91
CA LYS A 252 -10.59 1.81 -28.02
C LYS A 252 -9.93 0.63 -27.31
N VAL A 253 -10.48 0.16 -26.20
CA VAL A 253 -9.99 -1.04 -25.49
C VAL A 253 -10.39 -2.28 -26.28
N PHE A 254 -11.67 -2.36 -26.68
CA PHE A 254 -12.20 -3.43 -27.52
C PHE A 254 -11.36 -3.66 -28.80
N LYS A 255 -11.09 -2.63 -29.61
CA LYS A 255 -10.29 -2.78 -30.85
C LYS A 255 -8.87 -3.31 -30.58
N ARG A 256 -8.25 -2.88 -29.48
CA ARG A 256 -6.91 -3.35 -29.09
C ARG A 256 -6.93 -4.81 -28.64
N SER A 257 -7.92 -5.19 -27.84
CA SER A 257 -8.12 -6.58 -27.40
C SER A 257 -8.44 -7.51 -28.57
N LEU A 258 -9.36 -7.12 -29.45
CA LEU A 258 -9.69 -7.87 -30.67
C LEU A 258 -8.46 -8.06 -31.56
N GLY A 259 -7.68 -7.00 -31.80
CA GLY A 259 -6.45 -7.11 -32.59
C GLY A 259 -5.43 -8.10 -32.01
N MET A 260 -5.32 -8.17 -30.68
CA MET A 260 -4.45 -9.16 -30.02
C MET A 260 -4.99 -10.59 -30.16
N LEU A 261 -6.31 -10.78 -30.03
CA LEU A 261 -6.97 -12.09 -30.21
C LEU A 261 -6.85 -12.62 -31.65
N LEU A 262 -7.00 -11.74 -32.65
CA LEU A 262 -6.80 -12.05 -34.06
C LEU A 262 -5.34 -12.45 -34.33
N LYS A 263 -4.38 -11.68 -33.81
CA LYS A 263 -2.95 -11.93 -34.01
C LYS A 263 -2.49 -13.28 -33.43
N ARG A 264 -3.11 -13.75 -32.35
CA ARG A 264 -2.84 -15.07 -31.74
C ARG A 264 -3.74 -16.20 -32.26
N GLY A 265 -4.63 -15.91 -33.21
CA GLY A 265 -5.52 -16.89 -33.82
C GLY A 265 -6.64 -17.45 -32.93
N ALA A 266 -6.99 -16.76 -31.83
CA ALA A 266 -8.02 -17.24 -30.89
C ALA A 266 -9.46 -16.98 -31.38
N VAL A 267 -9.65 -15.95 -32.21
CA VAL A 267 -10.94 -15.56 -32.76
C VAL A 267 -10.79 -15.17 -34.23
N GLU A 268 -11.91 -15.15 -34.94
CA GLU A 268 -12.04 -14.63 -36.31
C GLU A 268 -13.09 -13.51 -36.29
N ALA A 269 -12.82 -12.42 -37.01
CA ALA A 269 -13.74 -11.31 -37.16
C ALA A 269 -14.31 -11.32 -38.59
N GLY A 270 -15.63 -11.20 -38.72
CA GLY A 270 -16.32 -11.03 -39.99
C GLY A 270 -17.39 -9.95 -39.91
N GLU A 271 -18.06 -9.68 -41.04
CA GLU A 271 -19.10 -8.63 -41.12
C GLU A 271 -20.20 -8.79 -40.08
N LYS A 272 -20.57 -10.03 -39.75
CA LYS A 272 -21.64 -10.34 -38.83
C LYS A 272 -21.23 -10.32 -37.35
N GLY A 273 -19.93 -10.38 -37.04
CA GLY A 273 -19.46 -10.45 -35.66
C GLY A 273 -18.10 -11.13 -35.48
N ILE A 274 -17.75 -11.33 -34.21
CA ILE A 274 -16.55 -12.06 -33.78
C ILE A 274 -16.94 -13.49 -33.42
N LYS A 275 -16.18 -14.48 -33.90
CA LYS A 275 -16.39 -15.90 -33.62
C LYS A 275 -15.13 -16.52 -33.02
N ILE A 276 -15.29 -17.43 -32.06
CA ILE A 276 -14.15 -18.20 -31.55
C ILE A 276 -13.63 -19.16 -32.62
N ARG A 277 -12.31 -19.24 -32.77
CA ARG A 277 -11.69 -20.24 -33.63
C ARG A 277 -11.66 -21.56 -32.88
N LYS A 278 -12.32 -22.60 -33.39
CA LYS A 278 -12.15 -23.95 -32.83
C LYS A 278 -10.75 -24.42 -33.21
N HIS A 279 -9.93 -24.78 -32.22
CA HIS A 279 -8.76 -25.62 -32.52
C HIS A 279 -9.31 -26.96 -33.03
N GLY A 280 -8.84 -27.38 -34.21
CA GLY A 280 -9.01 -28.75 -34.64
C GLY A 280 -8.38 -29.66 -33.60
N GLU A 281 -9.16 -30.60 -33.10
CA GLU A 281 -8.63 -31.89 -32.69
C GLU A 281 -8.04 -32.51 -33.96
N ASP A 282 -6.71 -32.56 -34.02
CA ASP A 282 -5.96 -33.58 -34.76
C ASP A 282 -4.95 -34.19 -33.76
#